data_AF-A0AAW9J728-F1
#
_entry.id   AF-A0AAW9J728-F1
#
_cell.length_a   1.000
_cell.length_b   1.000
_cell.length_c   1.000
_cell.angle_alpha   90.00
_cell.angle_beta   90.00
_cell.angle_gamma   90.00
#
_symmetry.space_group_name_H-M   'P 1'
#
loop_
_entity.id
_entity.type
_entity.pdbx_description
1 polymer ?
#
loop_
_entity_poly.entity_id
_entity_poly.type
_entity_poly.pdbx_seq_one_letter_code
_entity_poly.pdbx_strand_id
1 'polypeptide(L)'
;MKLAEHSIQTFYDQIDKNIDMLATNPLIVQANKGNITSYVNTTEDTKMTPSKNGQIERDIYNIFDQYANSHPGTMYVYLATKDGGYLKWPQTNISKKYDPTSRDWYQKGIEGNGEIIRTAPYKADTGSMIISNV
;
A
#
# COMPACT_ATOMS: atom_id res chain seq x y z
N MET A 1 16.05 29.51 -0.68
CA MET A 1 16.06 28.03 -0.74
C MET A 1 15.54 27.35 0.53
N LYS A 2 15.78 27.87 1.75
CA LYS A 2 15.28 27.25 3.01
C LYS A 2 13.76 27.02 3.09
N LEU A 3 12.95 27.92 2.50
CA LEU A 3 11.50 27.79 2.53
C LEU A 3 11.00 26.56 1.75
N ALA A 4 11.54 26.32 0.55
CA ALA A 4 11.14 25.19 -0.29
C ALA A 4 11.51 23.85 0.36
N GLU A 5 12.72 23.76 0.93
CA GLU A 5 13.16 22.59 1.68
C GLU A 5 12.27 22.31 2.88
N HIS A 6 11.95 23.33 3.68
CA HIS A 6 11.06 23.19 4.83
C HIS A 6 9.64 22.77 4.44
N SER A 7 9.10 23.30 3.34
CA SER A 7 7.80 22.88 2.82
C SER A 7 7.80 21.42 2.38
N ILE A 8 8.88 20.94 1.75
CA ILE A 8 9.01 19.54 1.33
C ILE A 8 9.13 18.62 2.56
N GLN A 9 9.91 19.01 3.57
CA GLN A 9 9.99 18.27 4.84
C GLN A 9 8.62 18.18 5.50
N THR A 10 7.93 19.30 5.63
CA THR A 10 6.57 19.34 6.20
C THR A 10 5.61 18.44 5.42
N PHE A 11 5.66 18.45 4.09
CA PHE A 11 4.84 17.58 3.26
C PHE A 11 5.10 16.09 3.56
N TYR A 12 6.36 15.69 3.66
CA TYR A 12 6.71 14.32 4.01
C TYR A 12 6.29 13.93 5.42
N ASP A 13 6.49 14.80 6.41
CA ASP A 13 6.06 14.56 7.78
C ASP A 13 4.54 14.32 7.90
N GLN A 14 3.74 15.01 7.07
CA GLN A 14 2.30 14.78 7.02
C GLN A 14 1.93 13.43 6.39
N ILE A 15 2.65 13.01 5.35
CA ILE A 15 2.46 11.66 4.79
C ILE A 15 2.83 10.60 5.83
N ASP A 16 3.92 10.79 6.56
CA ASP A 16 4.38 9.81 7.53
C ASP A 16 3.37 9.68 8.69
N LYS A 17 2.81 10.79 9.18
CA LYS A 17 1.70 10.76 10.16
C LYS A 17 0.45 10.03 9.65
N ASN A 18 0.12 10.17 8.36
CA ASN A 18 -0.99 9.45 7.76
C ASN A 18 -0.70 7.94 7.70
N ILE A 19 0.54 7.55 7.41
CA ILE A 19 0.95 6.15 7.41
C ILE A 19 0.88 5.58 8.82
N ASP A 20 1.37 6.30 9.83
CA ASP A 20 1.22 5.89 11.23
C ASP A 20 -0.25 5.68 11.60
N MET A 21 -1.13 6.61 11.21
CA MET A 21 -2.57 6.49 11.46
C MET A 21 -3.15 5.24 10.79
N LEU A 22 -2.75 4.92 9.55
CA LEU A 22 -3.21 3.73 8.84
C LEU A 22 -2.63 2.44 9.44
N ALA A 23 -1.32 2.42 9.73
CA ALA A 23 -0.61 1.26 10.28
C ALA A 23 -1.07 0.91 11.69
N THR A 24 -1.56 1.89 12.46
CA THR A 24 -2.13 1.69 13.81
C THR A 24 -3.65 1.55 13.82
N ASN A 25 -4.32 1.64 12.67
CA ASN A 25 -5.77 1.50 12.60
C ASN A 25 -6.22 0.08 13.00
N PRO A 26 -7.16 -0.08 13.95
CA PRO A 26 -7.58 -1.39 14.46
C PRO A 26 -8.11 -2.37 13.41
N LEU A 27 -8.63 -1.90 12.28
CA LEU A 27 -9.09 -2.76 11.18
C LEU A 27 -7.94 -3.17 10.26
N ILE A 28 -6.97 -2.28 10.03
CA ILE A 28 -5.80 -2.56 9.18
C ILE A 28 -4.88 -3.57 9.85
N VAL A 29 -4.65 -3.45 11.16
CA VAL A 29 -3.82 -4.42 11.92
C VAL A 29 -4.39 -5.84 11.96
N GLN A 30 -5.68 -6.01 11.62
CA GLN A 30 -6.29 -7.33 11.51
C GLN A 30 -5.95 -8.05 10.20
N ALA A 31 -5.34 -7.37 9.22
CA ALA A 31 -4.92 -7.97 7.96
C ALA A 31 -3.95 -9.14 8.20
N ASN A 32 -4.32 -10.33 7.72
CA ASN A 32 -3.54 -11.55 7.92
C ASN A 32 -3.86 -12.61 6.85
N LYS A 33 -3.25 -13.78 7.03
CA LYS A 33 -3.50 -14.96 6.22
C LYS A 33 -4.95 -15.40 6.29
N GLY A 34 -5.62 -15.37 5.15
CA GLY A 34 -6.98 -15.90 4.98
C GLY A 34 -8.07 -14.84 5.02
N ASN A 35 -7.76 -13.58 5.39
CA ASN A 35 -8.71 -12.48 5.30
C ASN A 35 -8.32 -11.39 4.27
N ILE A 36 -7.12 -11.47 3.69
CA ILE A 36 -6.71 -10.70 2.51
C ILE A 36 -6.46 -11.67 1.36
N THR A 37 -7.03 -11.38 0.19
CA THR A 37 -6.87 -12.18 -1.03
C THR A 37 -5.41 -12.24 -1.47
N SER A 38 -4.93 -13.45 -1.79
CA SER A 38 -3.59 -13.66 -2.34
C SER A 38 -3.63 -13.89 -3.85
N TYR A 39 -2.65 -13.34 -4.55
CA TYR A 39 -2.48 -13.45 -6.00
C TYR A 39 -1.23 -14.27 -6.38
N VAL A 40 -0.54 -14.87 -5.41
CA VAL A 40 0.73 -15.59 -5.62
C VAL A 40 0.56 -16.84 -6.50
N ASN A 41 -0.61 -17.50 -6.39
CA ASN A 41 -0.87 -18.76 -7.09
C ASN A 41 -1.80 -18.60 -8.31
N THR A 42 -2.13 -17.38 -8.72
CA THR A 42 -2.97 -17.16 -9.90
C THR A 42 -2.23 -17.55 -11.16
N THR A 43 -2.92 -18.18 -12.10
CA THR A 43 -2.37 -18.63 -13.39
C THR A 43 -2.58 -17.62 -14.52
N GLU A 44 -3.47 -16.66 -14.30
CA GLU A 44 -3.86 -15.60 -15.23
C GLU A 44 -4.00 -14.26 -14.50
N ASP A 45 -3.97 -13.18 -15.28
CA ASP A 45 -4.16 -11.84 -14.74
C ASP A 45 -5.55 -11.74 -14.13
N THR A 46 -5.61 -11.34 -12.86
CA THR A 46 -6.82 -11.41 -12.04
C THR A 46 -7.27 -10.01 -11.66
N LYS A 47 -8.55 -9.72 -11.83
CA LYS A 47 -9.13 -8.46 -11.34
C LYS A 47 -9.21 -8.47 -9.82
N MET A 48 -8.56 -7.51 -9.16
CA MET A 48 -8.61 -7.36 -7.71
C MET A 48 -9.93 -6.71 -7.27
N THR A 49 -10.67 -7.39 -6.38
CA THR A 49 -12.04 -7.02 -6.00
C THR A 49 -12.28 -6.73 -4.51
N PRO A 50 -11.38 -6.04 -3.77
CA PRO A 50 -11.46 -5.92 -2.31
C PRO A 50 -12.77 -5.30 -1.81
N SER A 51 -13.36 -4.36 -2.56
CA SER A 51 -14.68 -3.79 -2.27
C SER A 51 -15.83 -4.82 -2.23
N LYS A 52 -15.62 -6.02 -2.77
CA LYS A 52 -16.60 -7.12 -2.86
C LYS A 52 -16.14 -8.40 -2.18
N ASN A 53 -14.91 -8.44 -1.66
CA ASN A 53 -14.32 -9.61 -1.01
C ASN A 53 -14.80 -9.72 0.44
N GLY A 54 -14.05 -10.44 1.29
CA GLY A 54 -14.37 -10.63 2.71
C GLY A 54 -14.52 -9.30 3.47
N GLN A 55 -15.21 -9.34 4.62
CA GLN A 55 -15.53 -8.14 5.42
C GLN A 55 -14.29 -7.30 5.76
N ILE A 56 -13.24 -7.94 6.30
CA ILE A 56 -11.98 -7.25 6.67
C ILE A 56 -11.32 -6.59 5.44
N GLU A 57 -11.21 -7.33 4.34
CA GLU A 57 -10.62 -6.81 3.09
C GLU A 57 -11.39 -5.59 2.56
N ARG A 58 -12.72 -5.66 2.58
CA ARG A 58 -13.60 -4.56 2.17
C ARG A 58 -13.47 -3.35 3.08
N ASP A 59 -13.42 -3.55 4.39
CA ASP A 59 -13.31 -2.46 5.35
C ASP A 59 -11.98 -1.73 5.22
N ILE A 60 -10.87 -2.47 5.07
CA ILE A 60 -9.55 -1.88 4.80
C ILE A 60 -9.57 -1.10 3.49
N TYR A 61 -10.18 -1.66 2.43
CA TYR A 61 -10.30 -0.95 1.16
C TYR A 61 -11.09 0.35 1.27
N ASN A 62 -12.17 0.38 2.05
CA ASN A 62 -12.94 1.60 2.27
C ASN A 62 -12.13 2.68 3.00
N ILE A 63 -11.27 2.28 3.96
CA ILE A 63 -10.33 3.20 4.61
C ILE A 63 -9.35 3.79 3.58
N PHE A 64 -8.81 2.95 2.69
CA PHE A 64 -7.88 3.39 1.64
C PHE A 64 -8.56 4.32 0.63
N ASP A 65 -9.81 4.01 0.24
CA ASP A 65 -10.62 4.85 -0.63
C ASP A 65 -10.90 6.22 0.01
N GLN A 66 -11.28 6.24 1.28
CA GLN A 66 -11.48 7.48 2.04
C GLN A 66 -10.20 8.33 2.12
N TYR A 67 -9.05 7.68 2.39
CA TYR A 67 -7.77 8.37 2.40
C TYR A 67 -7.46 8.99 1.03
N ALA A 68 -7.58 8.21 -0.04
CA ALA A 68 -7.25 8.68 -1.37
C ALA A 68 -8.17 9.81 -1.84
N ASN A 69 -9.46 9.77 -1.50
CA ASN A 69 -10.43 10.83 -1.80
C ASN A 69 -10.10 12.16 -1.11
N SER A 70 -9.44 12.12 0.07
CA SER A 70 -9.03 13.32 0.81
C SER A 70 -7.62 13.81 0.45
N HIS A 71 -6.83 13.01 -0.29
CA HIS A 71 -5.44 13.30 -0.64
C HIS A 71 -5.24 13.30 -2.17
N PRO A 72 -5.73 14.35 -2.87
CA PRO A 72 -5.57 14.48 -4.32
C PRO A 72 -4.08 14.52 -4.67
N GLY A 73 -3.60 13.49 -5.38
CA GLY A 73 -2.18 13.24 -5.66
C GLY A 73 -1.71 11.85 -5.24
N THR A 74 -2.50 11.15 -4.41
CA THR A 74 -2.25 9.73 -4.08
C THR A 74 -2.39 8.88 -5.34
N MET A 75 -1.30 8.23 -5.74
CA MET A 75 -1.34 7.26 -6.86
C MET A 75 -1.89 5.92 -6.41
N TYR A 76 -1.40 5.42 -5.27
CA TYR A 76 -1.79 4.14 -4.70
C TYR A 76 -1.73 4.18 -3.17
N VAL A 77 -2.59 3.40 -2.53
CA VAL A 77 -2.45 2.96 -1.13
C VAL A 77 -2.54 1.45 -1.15
N TYR A 78 -1.63 0.76 -0.48
CA TYR A 78 -1.58 -0.69 -0.57
C TYR A 78 -1.06 -1.32 0.72
N LEU A 79 -1.42 -2.59 0.90
CA LEU A 79 -1.03 -3.42 2.00
C LEU A 79 -0.66 -4.80 1.46
N ALA A 80 0.37 -5.40 2.05
CA ALA A 80 0.65 -6.81 1.87
C ALA A 80 0.88 -7.50 3.19
N THR A 81 0.44 -8.76 3.26
CA THR A 81 0.69 -9.63 4.39
C THR A 81 1.90 -10.51 4.11
N LYS A 82 2.57 -10.97 5.17
CA LYS A 82 3.76 -11.85 5.08
C LYS A 82 3.56 -13.16 4.33
N ASP A 83 2.31 -13.57 4.13
CA ASP A 83 1.91 -14.78 3.43
C ASP A 83 1.41 -14.52 2.00
N GLY A 84 1.60 -13.31 1.48
CA GLY A 84 1.32 -12.97 0.08
C GLY A 84 -0.11 -12.50 -0.19
N GLY A 85 -0.87 -12.13 0.84
CA GLY A 85 -2.10 -11.35 0.69
C GLY A 85 -1.76 -9.96 0.18
N TYR A 86 -2.57 -9.43 -0.74
CA TYR A 86 -2.34 -8.11 -1.32
C TYR A 86 -3.65 -7.37 -1.54
N LEU A 87 -3.67 -6.11 -1.11
CA LEU A 87 -4.77 -5.19 -1.32
C LEU A 87 -4.19 -3.85 -1.77
N LYS A 88 -4.79 -3.25 -2.80
CA LYS A 88 -4.43 -1.91 -3.25
C LYS A 88 -5.67 -1.09 -3.63
N TRP A 89 -5.58 0.22 -3.40
CA TRP A 89 -6.42 1.23 -4.03
C TRP A 89 -5.64 1.95 -5.14
N PRO A 90 -6.25 2.25 -6.31
CA PRO A 90 -7.58 1.80 -6.71
C PRO A 90 -7.56 0.33 -7.14
N GLN A 91 -8.75 -0.27 -7.25
CA GLN A 91 -8.90 -1.61 -7.81
C GLN A 91 -8.34 -1.68 -9.23
N THR A 92 -7.58 -2.72 -9.52
CA THR A 92 -6.94 -2.91 -10.83
C THR A 92 -6.74 -4.39 -11.14
N ASN A 93 -6.25 -4.70 -12.33
CA ASN A 93 -5.82 -6.06 -12.66
C ASN A 93 -4.43 -6.31 -12.06
N ILE A 94 -4.29 -7.47 -11.44
CA ILE A 94 -3.04 -7.97 -10.85
C ILE A 94 -2.51 -9.06 -11.75
N SER A 95 -1.25 -8.94 -12.14
CA SER A 95 -0.60 -9.94 -12.99
C SER A 95 -0.64 -11.32 -12.35
N LYS A 96 -0.67 -12.37 -13.18
CA LYS A 96 -0.53 -13.74 -12.68
C LYS A 96 0.70 -13.91 -11.79
N LYS A 97 0.59 -14.74 -10.76
CA LYS A 97 1.68 -15.06 -9.81
C LYS A 97 2.28 -13.83 -9.13
N TYR A 98 1.46 -12.81 -8.86
CA TYR A 98 1.94 -11.61 -8.18
C TYR A 98 2.27 -11.90 -6.72
N ASP A 99 3.55 -11.77 -6.37
CA ASP A 99 4.02 -11.89 -5.00
C ASP A 99 4.42 -10.51 -4.44
N PRO A 100 3.59 -9.92 -3.55
CA PRO A 100 3.90 -8.63 -2.97
C PRO A 100 5.12 -8.67 -2.04
N THR A 101 5.47 -9.83 -1.48
CA THR A 101 6.61 -9.95 -0.56
C THR A 101 7.94 -9.83 -1.29
N SER A 102 7.98 -10.17 -2.58
CA SER A 102 9.17 -10.02 -3.43
C SER A 102 9.46 -8.57 -3.86
N ARG A 103 8.59 -7.62 -3.53
CA ARG A 103 8.65 -6.25 -4.05
C ARG A 103 9.59 -5.38 -3.22
N ASP A 104 10.32 -4.50 -3.89
CA ASP A 104 11.29 -3.59 -3.24
C ASP A 104 10.67 -2.79 -2.09
N TRP A 105 9.45 -2.27 -2.27
CA TRP A 105 8.75 -1.52 -1.22
C TRP A 105 8.42 -2.39 0.00
N TYR A 106 8.11 -3.67 -0.19
CA TYR A 106 7.82 -4.58 0.90
C TYR A 106 9.08 -4.88 1.70
N GLN A 107 10.16 -5.24 1.00
CA GLN A 107 11.47 -5.48 1.60
C GLN A 107 11.96 -4.24 2.35
N LYS A 108 11.76 -3.05 1.78
CA LYS A 108 12.12 -1.79 2.42
C LYS A 108 11.34 -1.52 3.71
N GLY A 109 10.03 -1.78 3.73
CA GLY A 109 9.22 -1.64 4.94
C GLY A 109 9.65 -2.61 6.04
N ILE A 110 10.02 -3.85 5.68
CA ILE A 110 10.57 -4.82 6.63
C ILE A 110 11.89 -4.34 7.23
N GLU A 111 12.79 -3.76 6.44
CA GLU A 111 14.04 -3.15 6.93
C GLU A 111 13.79 -2.03 7.94
N GLY A 112 12.65 -1.32 7.84
CA GLY A 112 12.28 -0.23 8.73
C GLY A 112 11.93 -0.65 10.15
N ASN A 113 11.58 -1.91 10.38
CA ASN A 113 11.38 -2.47 11.72
C ASN A 113 10.48 -1.59 12.64
N GLY A 114 9.41 -1.03 12.08
CA GLY A 114 8.47 -0.16 12.78
C GLY A 114 8.71 1.35 12.59
N GLU A 115 9.81 1.74 11.96
CA GLU A 115 10.02 3.10 11.45
C GLU A 115 9.55 3.22 10.00
N ILE A 116 8.96 4.37 9.65
CA ILE A 116 8.56 4.66 8.27
C ILE A 116 9.81 4.98 7.45
N ILE A 117 10.00 4.25 6.35
CA ILE A 117 11.10 4.46 5.42
C ILE A 117 10.57 4.79 4.02
N ARG A 118 11.27 5.69 3.34
CA ARG A 118 11.02 6.03 1.95
C ARG A 118 11.89 5.21 1.00
N THR A 119 11.28 4.63 -0.03
CA THR A 119 11.99 3.91 -1.09
C THR A 119 12.80 4.87 -1.96
N ALA A 120 13.82 4.36 -2.66
CA ALA A 120 14.28 4.99 -3.89
C ALA A 120 13.16 4.97 -4.94
N PRO A 121 13.20 5.82 -5.98
CA PRO A 121 12.25 5.73 -7.09
C PRO A 121 12.34 4.35 -7.77
N TYR A 122 11.19 3.72 -8.02
CA TYR A 122 11.11 2.42 -8.69
C TYR A 122 9.94 2.39 -9.68
N LYS A 123 9.95 1.41 -10.58
CA LYS A 123 8.88 1.20 -11.56
C LYS A 123 7.77 0.35 -10.94
N ALA A 124 6.58 0.93 -10.80
CA ALA A 124 5.38 0.20 -10.43
C ALA A 124 4.97 -0.79 -11.52
N ASP A 125 4.10 -1.75 -11.17
CA ASP A 125 3.59 -2.73 -12.15
C ASP A 125 2.77 -2.07 -13.27
N THR A 126 2.24 -0.87 -13.02
CA THR A 126 1.56 -0.03 -14.01
C THR A 126 2.53 0.65 -14.99
N GLY A 127 3.83 0.50 -14.79
CA GLY A 127 4.89 1.11 -15.57
C GLY A 127 5.28 2.53 -15.15
N SER A 128 4.57 3.12 -14.19
CA SER A 128 4.87 4.46 -13.67
C SER A 128 6.07 4.43 -12.72
N MET A 129 6.91 5.47 -12.77
CA MET A 129 7.94 5.68 -11.75
C MET A 129 7.32 6.29 -10.51
N ILE A 130 7.48 5.64 -9.36
CA ILE A 130 6.92 6.08 -8.09
C ILE A 130 7.95 6.01 -6.96
N ILE A 131 7.68 6.74 -5.89
CA ILE A 131 8.32 6.59 -4.58
C ILE A 131 7.23 6.12 -3.62
N SER A 132 7.58 5.32 -2.64
CA SER A 132 6.65 4.92 -1.58
C SER A 132 7.25 5.15 -0.21
N ASN A 133 6.39 5.51 0.74
CA ASN A 133 6.70 5.55 2.16
C ASN A 133 6.05 4.28 2.74
N VAL A 134 6.83 3.46 3.43
CA VAL A 134 6.49 2.10 3.87
C VAL A 134 7.00 1.83 5.27
#